data_AF-A0A7C9RYE5-F1
#
_entry.id   AF-A0A7C9RYE5-F1
#
_cell.length_a   1.000
_cell.length_b   1.000
_cell.length_c   1.000
_cell.angle_alpha   90.00
_cell.angle_beta   90.00
_cell.angle_gamma   90.00
#
_symmetry.space_group_name_H-M   'P 1'
#
loop_
_entity.id
_entity.type
_entity.pdbx_description
1 polymer ?
#
loop_
_entity_poly.entity_id
_entity_poly.type
_entity_poly.pdbx_seq_one_letter_code
_entity_poly.pdbx_strand_id
1 'polypeptide(L)' 'MDRVVRDAVAAAERRGWDVLKPLLHPYLHWTEGGVTIRGRTKVLAHLATASPAGPPDSYELRDGQISRWVTVR' A
#
# COMPACT_ATOMS: atom_id res chain seq x y z
N MET A 1 -4.93 13.01 4.50
CA MET A 1 -4.07 11.82 4.31
C MET A 1 -2.97 11.83 5.36
N ASP A 2 -2.83 10.76 6.12
CA ASP A 2 -1.83 10.61 7.18
C ASP A 2 -0.39 10.55 6.64
N ARG A 3 0.58 10.90 7.49
CA ARG A 3 2.00 10.88 7.12
C ARG A 3 2.44 9.51 6.61
N VAL A 4 2.05 8.43 7.30
CA VAL A 4 2.36 7.05 6.89
C VAL A 4 1.92 6.73 5.47
N VAL A 5 0.76 7.25 5.04
CA VAL A 5 0.23 7.00 3.69
C VAL A 5 1.00 7.83 2.66
N ARG A 6 1.35 9.09 2.97
CA ARG A 6 2.21 9.92 2.09
C ARG A 6 3.58 9.28 1.88
N ASP A 7 4.18 8.79 2.96
CA ASP A 7 5.49 8.15 2.93
C ASP A 7 5.42 6.83 2.13
N ALA A 8 4.32 6.07 2.25
CA ALA A 8 4.09 4.85 1.48
C ALA A 8 3.93 5.13 -0.03
N VAL A 9 3.15 6.15 -0.42
CA VAL A 9 3.02 6.58 -1.82
C VAL A 9 4.40 6.94 -2.39
N ALA A 10 5.13 7.82 -1.71
CA ALA A 10 6.44 8.27 -2.16
C ALA A 10 7.46 7.12 -2.25
N ALA A 11 7.43 6.19 -1.30
CA ALA A 11 8.28 5.01 -1.33
C ALA A 11 7.93 4.08 -2.50
N ALA A 12 6.64 3.85 -2.76
CA ALA A 12 6.20 3.01 -3.87
C ALA A 12 6.55 3.62 -5.24
N GLU A 13 6.36 4.92 -5.43
CA GLU A 13 6.76 5.66 -6.64
C GLU A 13 8.27 5.55 -6.93
N ARG A 14 9.09 5.60 -5.86
CA ARG A 14 10.55 5.50 -5.95
C ARG A 14 11.07 4.06 -5.94
N ARG A 15 10.20 3.05 -5.91
CA ARG A 15 10.56 1.62 -5.73
C ARG A 15 11.42 1.37 -4.48
N GLY A 16 11.23 2.17 -3.44
CA GLY A 16 11.94 2.10 -2.16
C GLY A 16 11.35 1.06 -1.22
N TRP A 17 11.52 -0.23 -1.54
CA TRP A 17 10.85 -1.33 -0.85
C TRP A 17 11.21 -1.48 0.62
N ASP A 18 12.45 -1.16 1.00
CA ASP A 18 12.88 -1.19 2.40
C ASP A 18 12.18 -0.11 3.24
N VAL A 19 11.84 1.01 2.63
CA VAL A 19 11.06 2.09 3.26
C VAL A 19 9.57 1.75 3.27
N LEU A 20 9.05 1.14 2.20
CA LEU A 20 7.63 0.80 2.08
C LEU A 20 7.21 -0.33 3.03
N LYS A 21 8.00 -1.41 3.12
CA LYS A 21 7.69 -2.62 3.90
C LYS A 21 7.29 -2.36 5.37
N PRO A 22 7.96 -1.50 6.15
CA PRO A 22 7.56 -1.22 7.53
C PRO A 22 6.30 -0.36 7.65
N LEU A 23 5.84 0.31 6.58
CA LEU A 23 4.62 1.11 6.58
C LEU A 23 3.36 0.27 6.31
N LEU A 24 3.53 -0.94 5.78
CA LEU A 24 2.46 -1.86 5.43
C LEU A 24 2.25 -2.89 6.55
N HIS A 25 1.02 -3.02 7.02
CA HIS A 25 0.66 -4.01 8.03
C HIS A 25 0.85 -5.44 7.46
N PRO A 26 1.30 -6.42 8.27
CA PRO A 26 1.48 -7.80 7.80
C PRO A 26 0.22 -8.40 7.14
N TYR A 27 -0.97 -8.07 7.68
CA TYR A 27 -2.28 -8.51 7.19
C TYR A 27 -2.99 -7.46 6.32
N LEU A 28 -2.25 -6.63 5.57
CA LEU A 28 -2.79 -5.62 4.67
C LEU A 28 -3.79 -6.20 3.66
N HIS A 29 -4.92 -5.51 3.48
CA HIS A 29 -5.83 -5.69 2.36
C HIS A 29 -5.65 -4.55 1.36
N TRP A 30 -5.18 -4.87 0.14
CA TRP A 30 -4.94 -3.92 -0.93
C TRP A 30 -5.94 -4.15 -2.06
N THR A 31 -6.80 -3.18 -2.33
CA THR A 31 -7.81 -3.23 -3.38
C THR A 31 -7.52 -2.16 -4.42
N GLU A 32 -7.32 -2.56 -5.67
CA GLU A 32 -7.18 -1.68 -6.84
C GLU A 32 -8.01 -2.24 -7.99
N GLY A 33 -8.78 -1.40 -8.69
CA GLY A 33 -9.60 -1.83 -9.83
C GLY A 33 -10.59 -2.97 -9.50
N GLY A 34 -11.07 -3.03 -8.26
CA GLY A 34 -11.94 -4.11 -7.76
C GLY A 34 -11.22 -5.44 -7.43
N VAL A 35 -9.93 -5.56 -7.71
CA VAL A 35 -9.12 -6.72 -7.37
C VAL A 35 -8.49 -6.53 -5.99
N THR A 36 -8.59 -7.54 -5.13
CA THR A 36 -8.02 -7.49 -3.77
C THR A 36 -6.86 -8.46 -3.60
N ILE A 37 -5.72 -7.94 -3.17
CA ILE A 37 -4.53 -8.69 -2.75
C ILE A 37 -4.43 -8.63 -1.22
N ARG A 38 -4.18 -9.79 -0.60
CA ARG A 38 -4.06 -9.90 0.86
C ARG A 38 -2.65 -10.27 1.30
N GLY A 39 -2.16 -9.57 2.32
CA GLY A 39 -0.89 -9.79 2.97
C GLY A 39 0.26 -9.00 2.34
N ARG A 40 1.10 -8.42 3.22
CA ARG A 40 2.21 -7.53 2.83
C ARG A 40 3.11 -8.10 1.74
N THR A 41 3.51 -9.38 1.85
CA THR A 41 4.42 -10.00 0.89
C THR A 41 3.84 -10.04 -0.53
N LYS A 42 2.55 -10.38 -0.67
CA LYS A 42 1.89 -10.44 -1.99
C LYS A 42 1.71 -9.04 -2.58
N VAL A 43 1.38 -8.05 -1.73
CA VAL A 43 1.27 -6.65 -2.16
C VAL A 43 2.62 -6.12 -2.63
N LEU A 44 3.71 -6.34 -1.89
CA LEU A 44 5.04 -5.93 -2.32
C LEU A 44 5.48 -6.60 -3.64
N ALA A 45 5.18 -7.89 -3.80
CA ALA A 45 5.46 -8.59 -5.06
C ALA A 45 4.66 -7.99 -6.23
N HIS A 46 3.39 -7.65 -6.02
CA HIS A 46 2.57 -6.97 -7.01
C HIS A 46 3.13 -5.59 -7.38
N LEU A 47 3.46 -4.77 -6.38
CA LEU A 47 4.02 -3.42 -6.58
C LEU A 47 5.41 -3.43 -7.22
N ALA A 48 6.16 -4.52 -7.08
CA ALA A 48 7.42 -4.68 -7.81
C ALA A 48 7.19 -4.80 -9.34
N THR A 49 6.06 -5.40 -9.75
CA THR A 49 5.70 -5.60 -11.17
C THR A 49 4.87 -4.47 -11.77
N ALA A 50 4.07 -3.77 -10.97
CA ALA A 50 3.18 -2.70 -11.41
C ALA A 50 3.30 -1.51 -10.46
N SER A 51 3.42 -0.30 -11.00
CA SER A 51 3.34 0.91 -10.18
C SER A 51 1.93 1.03 -9.58
N PRO A 52 1.78 1.48 -8.32
CA PRO A 52 0.46 1.75 -7.76
C PRO A 52 -0.27 2.82 -8.58
N ALA A 53 -1.60 2.78 -8.60
CA ALA A 53 -2.43 3.69 -9.40
C ALA A 53 -2.44 5.15 -8.88
N GLY A 54 -1.64 5.46 -7.86
CA GLY A 54 -1.59 6.73 -7.15
C GLY A 54 -1.96 6.56 -5.67
N PRO A 55 -2.28 7.66 -4.96
CA PRO A 55 -2.76 7.58 -3.59
C PRO A 55 -4.11 6.84 -3.50
N PRO A 56 -4.43 6.22 -2.35
CA PRO A 56 -5.69 5.51 -2.17
C PRO A 56 -6.86 6.49 -2.07
N ASP A 57 -8.03 6.08 -2.54
CA ASP A 57 -9.29 6.80 -2.28
C ASP A 57 -9.73 6.62 -0.81
N SER A 58 -9.43 5.47 -0.21
CA SER A 58 -9.60 5.25 1.24
C SER A 58 -8.57 4.29 1.82
N TYR A 59 -8.27 4.45 3.11
CA TYR A 59 -7.30 3.63 3.82
C TYR A 59 -7.68 3.46 5.30
N GLU A 60 -7.18 2.40 5.92
CA GLU A 60 -7.25 2.17 7.37
C GLU A 60 -5.85 1.99 7.93
N LEU A 61 -5.63 2.51 9.14
CA LEU A 61 -4.41 2.32 9.90
C LEU A 61 -4.65 1.39 11.08
N ARG A 62 -3.67 0.51 11.34
CA ARG A 62 -3.58 -0.34 12.52
C ARG A 62 -2.14 -0.30 13.03
N ASP A 63 -1.96 0.09 14.29
CA ASP A 63 -0.65 0.19 14.93
C ASP A 63 0.35 1.06 14.12
N GLY A 64 -0.16 2.17 13.58
CA GLY A 64 0.61 3.11 12.76
C GLY A 64 0.97 2.61 11.35
N GLN A 65 0.49 1.43 10.95
CA GLN A 65 0.72 0.83 9.63
C GLN A 65 -0.56 0.79 8.82
N ILE A 66 -0.45 0.75 7.50
CA ILE A 66 -1.58 0.63 6.59
C ILE A 66 -2.12 -0.80 6.63
N SER A 67 -3.34 -0.98 7.15
CA SER A 67 -4.04 -2.27 7.18
C SER A 67 -5.02 -2.45 6.03
N ARG A 68 -5.52 -1.36 5.45
CA ARG A 68 -6.39 -1.37 4.27
C ARG A 68 -6.00 -0.25 3.32
N TRP A 69 -5.97 -0.55 2.03
CA TRP A 69 -5.77 0.40 0.93
C TRP A 69 -6.81 0.13 -0.15
N VAL A 70 -7.54 1.15 -0.59
CA VAL A 70 -8.56 1.02 -1.64
C VAL A 70 -8.40 2.15 -2.65
N THR A 71 -8.23 1.78 -3.91
CA THR A 71 -8.32 2.66 -5.07
C THR A 71 -9.41 2.11 -6.01
N VAL A 72 -10.33 2.98 -6.43
CA VAL A 72 -11.51 2.65 -7.25
C VAL A 72 -11.27 2.93 -8.75
N ARG A 73 -10.09 3.44 -9.10
CA ARG A 73 -9.73 3.83 -10.46
C ARG A 73 -9.35 2.64 -11.34
#